data_AF-A0A8S4PPU1-F1
#
_entry.id   AF-A0A8S4PPU1-F1
#
_cell.length_a   1.000
_cell.length_b   1.000
_cell.length_c   1.000
_cell.angle_alpha   90.00
_cell.angle_beta   90.00
_cell.angle_gamma   90.00
#
_symmetry.space_group_name_H-M   'P 1'
#
loop_
_entity.id
_entity.type
_entity.pdbx_description
1 polymer ?
#
loop_
_entity_poly.entity_id
_entity_poly.type
_entity_poly.pdbx_seq_one_letter_code
_entity_poly.pdbx_strand_id
1 'polypeptide(L)'
;PACHLHCEDGFEVDENNCPLCQCKAPVPVTQIDDLTTVQTTCAPVRCRMFCQYGFKRNSAGCEICECQSTQEIECPPVRCRMYCEHGYKTDVNGCEICECQSPPECLPMICSMYCEHGFTTDNNGCPKCECRPYPAICGDNIPMCLINCEHGLK
;
A
#
# COMPACT_ATOMS: atom_id res chain seq x y z
N PRO A 1 -9.37 44.43 8.86
CA PRO A 1 -9.05 43.01 9.17
C PRO A 1 -8.51 42.32 7.91
N ALA A 2 -7.19 42.08 7.84
CA ALA A 2 -6.55 41.48 6.68
C ALA A 2 -6.78 39.96 6.67
N CYS A 3 -7.45 39.46 5.64
CA CYS A 3 -7.70 38.05 5.42
C CYS A 3 -6.59 37.47 4.53
N HIS A 4 -5.85 36.47 5.01
CA HIS A 4 -4.81 35.75 4.25
C HIS A 4 -5.32 34.38 3.81
N LEU A 5 -6.39 34.36 3.03
CA LEU A 5 -6.85 33.14 2.34
C LEU A 5 -6.38 33.19 0.89
N HIS A 6 -5.98 32.04 0.34
CA HIS A 6 -5.67 31.90 -1.08
C HIS A 6 -6.81 31.09 -1.71
N CYS A 7 -7.65 31.74 -2.51
CA CYS A 7 -8.81 31.12 -3.16
C CYS A 7 -8.54 31.06 -4.67
N GLU A 8 -8.62 29.87 -5.28
CA GLU A 8 -8.38 29.69 -6.72
C GLU A 8 -9.46 30.38 -7.59
N ASP A 9 -10.72 30.38 -7.12
CA ASP A 9 -11.87 30.98 -7.81
C ASP A 9 -12.23 32.39 -7.30
N GLY A 10 -11.36 32.98 -6.47
CA GLY A 10 -11.55 34.32 -5.88
C GLY A 10 -12.47 34.37 -4.66
N PHE A 11 -12.78 35.60 -4.20
CA PHE A 11 -13.53 35.87 -2.97
C PHE A 11 -14.99 36.24 -3.23
N GLU A 12 -15.87 35.90 -2.29
CA GLU A 12 -17.24 36.43 -2.27
C GLU A 12 -17.23 37.94 -1.98
N VAL A 13 -18.25 38.65 -2.47
CA VAL A 13 -18.38 40.10 -2.28
C VAL A 13 -19.75 40.45 -1.73
N ASP A 14 -19.84 41.54 -0.95
CA ASP A 14 -21.13 42.05 -0.44
C ASP A 14 -21.91 42.87 -1.49
N GLU A 15 -23.08 43.41 -1.10
CA GLU A 15 -23.94 44.24 -1.97
C GLU A 15 -23.27 45.54 -2.48
N ASN A 16 -22.21 45.98 -1.80
CA ASN A 16 -21.39 47.12 -2.20
C ASN A 16 -20.09 46.68 -2.90
N ASN A 17 -20.00 45.39 -3.26
CA ASN A 17 -18.91 44.77 -3.96
C ASN A 17 -17.57 44.74 -3.18
N CYS A 18 -17.63 44.78 -1.84
CA CYS A 18 -16.46 44.65 -0.98
C CYS A 18 -16.10 43.16 -0.77
N PRO A 19 -14.81 42.78 -0.85
CA PRO A 19 -14.39 41.39 -0.68
C PRO A 19 -14.61 40.91 0.76
N LEU A 20 -15.39 39.84 0.89
CA LEU A 20 -15.60 39.10 2.12
C LEU A 20 -14.47 38.07 2.29
N CYS A 21 -14.12 37.73 3.52
CA CYS A 21 -13.09 36.73 3.82
C CYS A 21 -13.63 35.29 3.65
N GLN A 22 -14.18 35.00 2.47
CA GLN A 22 -14.78 33.72 2.10
C GLN A 22 -14.49 33.43 0.62
N CYS A 23 -14.07 32.20 0.31
CA CYS A 23 -13.82 31.78 -1.07
C CYS A 23 -15.14 31.50 -1.79
N LYS A 24 -15.22 31.85 -3.07
CA LYS A 24 -16.34 31.45 -3.94
C LYS A 24 -16.39 29.93 -4.03
N ALA A 25 -17.59 29.37 -3.95
CA ALA A 25 -17.80 27.95 -4.17
C ALA A 25 -17.51 27.59 -5.65
N PRO A 26 -16.82 26.47 -5.92
CA PRO A 26 -16.55 26.04 -7.29
C PRO A 26 -17.88 25.76 -8.00
N VAL A 27 -18.10 26.46 -9.12
CA VAL A 27 -19.30 26.27 -9.94
C VAL A 27 -19.24 24.87 -10.56
N PRO A 28 -20.28 24.04 -10.41
CA PRO A 28 -20.32 22.75 -11.07
C PRO A 28 -20.39 22.97 -12.58
N VAL A 29 -19.31 22.63 -13.29
CA VAL A 29 -19.20 22.76 -14.74
C VAL A 29 -20.16 21.77 -15.40
N THR A 30 -21.23 22.27 -16.02
CA THR A 30 -22.14 21.46 -16.85
C THR A 30 -21.64 21.43 -18.29
N GLN A 31 -21.18 20.25 -18.72
CA GLN A 31 -21.13 19.65 -20.07
C GLN A 31 -20.82 20.54 -21.30
N ILE A 32 -19.74 20.19 -21.98
CA ILE A 32 -19.65 20.21 -23.45
C ILE A 32 -19.07 18.86 -23.90
N ASP A 33 -19.84 18.17 -24.74
CA ASP A 33 -19.62 16.82 -25.24
C ASP A 33 -18.41 16.71 -26.20
N ASP A 34 -17.56 15.71 -25.99
CA ASP A 34 -16.88 15.01 -27.09
C ASP A 34 -16.68 13.52 -26.75
N LEU A 35 -16.78 12.70 -27.77
CA LEU A 35 -17.21 11.30 -27.81
C LEU A 35 -16.55 10.31 -26.79
N THR A 36 -17.40 9.45 -26.21
CA THR A 36 -17.07 8.12 -25.64
C THR A 36 -16.19 8.05 -24.39
N THR A 37 -16.67 8.59 -23.27
CA THR A 37 -16.35 8.00 -21.97
C THR A 37 -17.59 8.05 -21.10
N VAL A 38 -18.07 6.88 -20.66
CA VAL A 38 -19.02 6.79 -19.55
C VAL A 38 -18.30 7.34 -18.34
N GLN A 39 -18.37 8.65 -18.11
CA GLN A 39 -17.86 9.27 -16.91
C GLN A 39 -18.84 8.95 -15.78
N THR A 40 -18.64 7.79 -15.17
CA THR A 40 -19.19 7.51 -13.86
C THR A 40 -18.57 8.53 -12.91
N THR A 41 -19.29 9.63 -12.63
CA THR A 41 -18.82 10.66 -11.72
C THR A 41 -18.78 10.10 -10.30
N CYS A 42 -17.59 9.72 -9.86
CA CYS A 42 -17.38 9.21 -8.52
C CYS A 42 -17.26 10.39 -7.54
N ALA A 43 -17.99 10.32 -6.43
CA ALA A 43 -17.81 11.27 -5.34
C ALA A 43 -16.40 11.09 -4.74
N PRO A 44 -15.70 12.18 -4.38
CA PRO A 44 -14.39 12.08 -3.76
C PRO A 44 -14.50 11.33 -2.42
N VAL A 45 -13.55 10.43 -2.18
CA VAL A 45 -13.47 9.64 -0.96
C VAL A 45 -13.29 10.56 0.25
N ARG A 46 -14.20 10.51 1.23
CA ARG A 46 -14.22 11.44 2.39
C ARG A 46 -13.60 10.88 3.67
N CYS A 47 -13.17 9.62 3.68
CA CYS A 47 -12.47 9.04 4.82
C CYS A 47 -10.99 9.46 4.82
N ARG A 48 -10.42 9.54 6.04
CA ARG A 48 -9.00 9.80 6.26
C ARG A 48 -8.34 8.55 6.81
N MET A 49 -7.98 7.64 5.91
CA MET A 49 -7.23 6.44 6.23
C MET A 49 -6.13 6.24 5.18
N PHE A 50 -5.02 5.65 5.61
CA PHE A 50 -3.92 5.32 4.70
C PHE A 50 -4.04 3.86 4.30
N CYS A 51 -4.27 3.61 3.01
CA CYS A 51 -4.28 2.27 2.45
C CYS A 51 -2.99 2.02 1.69
N GLN A 52 -2.20 1.03 2.11
CA GLN A 52 -0.90 0.74 1.53
C GLN A 52 -0.97 0.33 0.04
N TYR A 53 -2.12 -0.18 -0.42
CA TYR A 53 -2.39 -0.57 -1.82
C TYR A 53 -3.54 0.24 -2.45
N GLY A 54 -3.90 1.39 -1.88
CA GLY A 54 -5.01 2.21 -2.38
C GLY A 54 -6.40 1.77 -1.91
N PHE A 55 -7.43 2.50 -2.37
CA PHE A 55 -8.83 2.29 -2.01
C PHE A 55 -9.50 1.29 -2.95
N LYS A 56 -10.33 0.42 -2.38
CA LYS A 56 -11.19 -0.51 -3.11
C LYS A 56 -12.20 0.27 -3.96
N ARG A 57 -12.60 -0.32 -5.09
CA ARG A 57 -13.61 0.24 -6.00
C ARG A 57 -14.91 -0.57 -5.96
N ASN A 58 -16.05 0.12 -6.09
CA ASN A 58 -17.36 -0.52 -6.22
C ASN A 58 -17.60 -1.01 -7.67
N SER A 59 -18.76 -1.61 -7.93
CA SER A 59 -19.15 -2.12 -9.26
C SER A 59 -19.25 -1.05 -10.35
N ALA A 60 -19.28 0.23 -9.98
CA ALA A 60 -19.29 1.36 -10.89
C ALA A 60 -17.88 1.92 -11.14
N GLY A 61 -16.84 1.36 -10.50
CA GLY A 61 -15.46 1.79 -10.59
C GLY A 61 -15.08 2.92 -9.63
N CYS A 62 -15.96 3.29 -8.69
CA CYS A 62 -15.71 4.38 -7.74
C CYS A 62 -15.03 3.88 -6.47
N GLU A 63 -14.02 4.63 -6.03
CA GLU A 63 -13.32 4.37 -4.77
C GLU A 63 -14.27 4.51 -3.58
N ILE A 64 -14.17 3.56 -2.65
CA ILE A 64 -14.94 3.53 -1.41
C ILE A 64 -13.98 3.54 -0.22
N CYS A 65 -14.50 3.81 0.97
CA CYS A 65 -13.73 3.86 2.22
C CYS A 65 -13.34 2.48 2.75
N GLU A 66 -12.78 1.65 1.88
CA GLU A 66 -12.24 0.32 2.17
C GLU A 66 -10.87 0.21 1.51
N CYS A 67 -9.89 -0.38 2.19
CA CYS A 67 -8.58 -0.61 1.58
C CYS A 67 -8.63 -1.81 0.64
N GLN A 68 -7.96 -1.68 -0.50
CA GLN A 68 -7.66 -2.84 -1.32
C GLN A 68 -6.76 -3.80 -0.54
N SER A 69 -7.11 -5.08 -0.55
CA SER A 69 -6.28 -6.12 0.03
C SER A 69 -5.37 -6.72 -1.04
N THR A 70 -4.20 -7.24 -0.64
CA THR A 70 -3.33 -8.02 -1.54
C THR A 70 -4.04 -9.21 -2.18
N GLN A 71 -5.14 -9.68 -1.58
CA GLN A 71 -5.92 -10.80 -2.12
C GLN A 71 -6.76 -10.42 -3.33
N GLU A 72 -7.07 -9.13 -3.53
CA GLU A 72 -7.86 -8.66 -4.69
C GLU A 72 -6.97 -8.28 -5.89
N ILE A 73 -5.65 -8.20 -5.69
CA ILE A 73 -4.68 -7.96 -6.77
C ILE A 73 -4.27 -9.31 -7.33
N GLU A 74 -4.97 -9.77 -8.37
CA GLU A 74 -4.52 -10.93 -9.14
C GLU A 74 -3.28 -10.56 -9.96
N CYS A 75 -2.10 -10.91 -9.44
CA CYS A 75 -0.86 -10.75 -10.18
C CYS A 75 -0.71 -11.87 -11.22
N PRO A 76 -0.38 -11.54 -12.48
CA PRO A 76 -0.03 -12.57 -13.45
C PRO A 76 1.26 -13.29 -12.98
N PRO A 77 1.38 -14.61 -13.20
CA PRO A 77 2.61 -15.31 -12.87
C PRO A 77 3.79 -14.74 -13.65
N VAL A 78 4.90 -14.53 -12.96
CA VAL A 78 6.17 -14.05 -13.54
C VAL A 78 6.66 -15.08 -14.56
N ARG A 79 6.59 -14.75 -15.86
CA ARG A 79 7.00 -15.63 -16.96
C ARG A 79 8.34 -15.20 -17.56
N CYS A 80 9.38 -15.21 -16.75
CA CYS A 80 10.75 -14.85 -17.15
C CYS A 80 11.68 -16.06 -16.95
N ARG A 81 12.70 -16.22 -17.79
CA ARG A 81 13.67 -17.33 -17.68
C ARG A 81 14.89 -17.03 -16.79
N MET A 82 14.96 -15.81 -16.24
CA MET A 82 16.06 -15.39 -15.38
C MET A 82 15.82 -15.84 -13.94
N TYR A 83 16.89 -16.07 -13.19
CA TYR A 83 16.84 -16.30 -11.75
C TYR A 83 17.39 -15.06 -11.05
N CYS A 84 16.62 -14.50 -10.11
CA CYS A 84 17.04 -13.36 -9.29
C CYS A 84 17.35 -13.84 -7.87
N GLU A 85 18.61 -13.80 -7.47
CA GLU A 85 19.08 -14.25 -6.15
C GLU A 85 18.43 -13.47 -4.99
N HIS A 86 18.15 -12.19 -5.19
CA HIS A 86 17.54 -11.28 -4.22
C HIS A 86 16.04 -11.04 -4.49
N GLY A 87 15.41 -11.85 -5.35
CA GLY A 87 14.00 -11.70 -5.72
C GLY A 87 13.75 -10.72 -6.87
N TYR A 88 12.48 -10.66 -7.30
CA TYR A 88 12.00 -9.81 -8.40
C TYR A 88 11.53 -8.45 -7.88
N LYS A 89 11.69 -7.39 -8.67
CA LYS A 89 11.06 -6.10 -8.39
C LYS A 89 9.54 -6.24 -8.50
N THR A 90 8.82 -5.35 -7.83
CA THR A 90 7.36 -5.25 -7.93
C THR A 90 6.94 -3.94 -8.60
N ASP A 91 5.81 -3.96 -9.31
CA ASP A 91 5.16 -2.77 -9.84
C ASP A 91 4.42 -1.98 -8.74
N VAL A 92 3.70 -0.92 -9.13
CA VAL A 92 2.91 -0.07 -8.21
C VAL A 92 1.76 -0.81 -7.51
N ASN A 93 1.36 -1.97 -8.04
CA ASN A 93 0.32 -2.82 -7.49
C ASN A 93 0.90 -3.94 -6.62
N GLY A 94 2.23 -4.01 -6.49
CA GLY A 94 2.91 -5.07 -5.73
C GLY A 94 3.09 -6.37 -6.52
N CYS A 95 2.88 -6.37 -7.84
CA CYS A 95 3.08 -7.54 -8.68
C CYS A 95 4.52 -7.65 -9.16
N GLU A 96 5.11 -8.84 -9.04
CA GLU A 96 6.47 -9.12 -9.51
C GLU A 96 6.62 -8.91 -11.03
N ILE A 97 7.72 -8.28 -11.44
CA ILE A 97 8.06 -8.01 -12.84
C ILE A 97 9.37 -8.73 -13.22
N CYS A 98 9.65 -8.84 -14.53
CA CYS A 98 10.89 -9.45 -15.05
C CYS A 98 12.16 -8.58 -14.83
N GLU A 99 12.35 -8.05 -13.63
CA GLU A 99 13.52 -7.29 -13.24
C GLU A 99 14.00 -7.77 -11.87
N CYS A 100 15.31 -7.94 -11.70
CA CYS A 100 15.85 -8.32 -10.39
C CYS A 100 15.97 -7.11 -9.46
N GLN A 101 15.73 -7.36 -8.17
CA GLN A 101 16.12 -6.41 -7.13
C GLN A 101 17.65 -6.28 -7.09
N SER A 102 18.12 -5.07 -6.80
CA SER A 102 19.52 -4.87 -6.45
C SER A 102 19.83 -5.60 -5.14
N PRO A 103 21.07 -6.07 -4.95
CA PRO A 103 21.47 -6.65 -3.67
C PRO A 103 21.19 -5.62 -2.57
N PRO A 104 20.65 -6.06 -1.43
CA PRO A 104 20.36 -5.17 -0.33
C PRO A 104 21.67 -4.62 0.23
N GLU A 105 21.72 -3.30 0.45
CA GLU A 105 22.88 -2.66 1.08
C GLU A 105 22.86 -2.95 2.58
N CYS A 106 23.42 -4.11 2.95
CA CYS A 106 23.45 -4.57 4.32
C CYS A 106 24.81 -4.30 4.96
N LEU A 107 24.79 -3.81 6.20
CA LEU A 107 25.98 -3.79 7.03
C LEU A 107 26.41 -5.24 7.35
N PRO A 108 27.72 -5.51 7.50
CA PRO A 108 28.20 -6.80 7.96
C PRO A 108 27.53 -7.15 9.30
N MET A 109 26.71 -8.20 9.29
CA MET A 109 26.03 -8.67 10.48
C MET A 109 26.93 -9.67 11.20
N ILE A 110 27.24 -9.39 12.48
CA ILE A 110 28.01 -10.29 13.35
C ILE A 110 27.04 -10.84 14.38
N CYS A 111 26.75 -12.14 14.28
CA CYS A 111 25.91 -12.86 15.23
C CYS A 111 26.68 -14.04 15.83
N SER A 112 26.57 -14.22 17.15
CA SER A 112 27.22 -15.35 17.84
C SER A 112 26.34 -16.60 17.94
N MET A 113 25.11 -16.55 17.42
CA MET A 113 24.16 -17.66 17.45
C MET A 113 24.10 -18.37 16.09
N TYR A 114 23.85 -19.67 16.10
CA TYR A 114 23.60 -20.47 14.91
C TYR A 114 22.10 -20.77 14.82
N CYS A 115 21.51 -20.50 13.65
CA CYS A 115 20.12 -20.81 13.36
C CYS A 115 20.06 -21.90 12.29
N GLU A 116 19.50 -23.07 12.62
CA GLU A 116 19.42 -24.23 11.73
C GLU A 116 18.63 -23.94 10.44
N HIS A 117 17.59 -23.11 10.53
CA HIS A 117 16.76 -22.66 9.40
C HIS A 117 17.13 -21.27 8.86
N GLY A 118 18.28 -20.74 9.29
CA GLY A 118 18.74 -19.41 8.91
C GLY A 118 18.07 -18.27 9.70
N PHE A 119 18.42 -17.04 9.30
CA PHE A 119 18.05 -15.80 9.98
C PHE A 119 16.84 -15.12 9.34
N THR A 120 16.08 -14.36 10.12
CA THR A 120 15.03 -13.46 9.61
C THR A 120 15.67 -12.29 8.87
N THR A 121 14.91 -11.65 7.99
CA THR A 121 15.34 -10.45 7.26
C THR A 121 14.49 -9.25 7.64
N ASP A 122 15.04 -8.05 7.51
CA ASP A 122 14.30 -6.80 7.61
C ASP A 122 13.52 -6.47 6.32
N ASN A 123 12.86 -5.32 6.27
CA ASN A 123 12.09 -4.88 5.11
C ASN A 123 12.96 -4.60 3.87
N ASN A 124 14.27 -4.41 4.08
CA ASN A 124 15.24 -4.21 3.01
C ASN A 124 15.90 -5.54 2.60
N GLY A 125 15.54 -6.67 3.23
CA GLY A 125 16.16 -7.96 2.97
C GLY A 125 17.46 -8.20 3.74
N CYS A 126 17.83 -7.33 4.68
CA CYS A 126 19.05 -7.50 5.47
C CYS A 126 18.86 -8.48 6.63
N PRO A 127 19.83 -9.39 6.86
CA PRO A 127 19.66 -10.44 7.84
C PRO A 127 19.76 -9.86 9.27
N LYS A 128 18.84 -10.26 10.13
CA LYS A 128 18.76 -9.88 11.54
C LYS A 128 19.30 -11.01 12.42
N CYS A 129 19.81 -10.67 13.61
CA CYS A 129 20.21 -11.64 14.64
C CYS A 129 19.00 -12.29 15.32
N GLU A 130 18.14 -12.92 14.52
CA GLU A 130 16.92 -13.58 14.95
C GLU A 130 16.68 -14.80 14.07
N CYS A 131 16.43 -15.95 14.67
CA CYS A 131 16.21 -17.19 13.91
C CYS A 131 14.84 -17.18 13.25
N ARG A 132 14.75 -17.71 12.03
CA ARG A 132 13.45 -17.99 11.42
C ARG A 132 12.66 -18.95 12.31
N PRO A 133 11.35 -18.72 12.50
CA PRO A 133 10.52 -19.67 13.24
C PRO A 133 10.57 -21.03 12.53
N TYR A 134 10.53 -22.11 13.32
CA TYR A 134 10.33 -23.43 12.74
C TYR A 134 9.04 -23.43 11.91
N PRO A 135 9.03 -24.04 10.72
CA PRO A 135 7.77 -24.29 10.04
C PRO A 135 6.87 -25.04 11.03
N ALA A 136 5.69 -24.48 11.31
CA ALA A 136 4.70 -25.13 12.17
C ALA A 136 4.12 -26.33 11.42
N ILE A 137 4.88 -27.42 11.34
CA ILE A 137 4.40 -28.68 10.78
C ILE A 137 3.70 -29.44 11.92
N CYS A 138 2.48 -29.02 12.25
CA CYS A 138 1.60 -29.81 13.10
C CYS A 138 0.91 -30.86 12.22
N GLY A 139 1.48 -32.06 12.15
CA GLY A 139 0.87 -33.20 11.49
C GLY A 139 0.64 -34.36 12.47
N ASP A 140 -0.42 -35.13 12.26
CA ASP A 140 -0.94 -36.17 13.16
C ASP A 140 0.00 -37.35 13.45
N ASN A 141 1.26 -37.33 13.00
CA ASN A 141 2.24 -38.42 13.19
C ASN A 141 3.69 -37.96 13.47
N ILE A 142 3.91 -36.74 13.96
CA ILE A 142 5.25 -36.29 14.40
C ILE A 142 5.26 -36.15 15.92
N PRO A 143 6.05 -36.96 16.67
CA PRO A 143 6.00 -36.98 18.15
C PRO A 143 6.73 -35.82 18.84
N MET A 144 7.05 -34.72 18.14
CA MET A 144 7.74 -33.59 18.75
C MET A 144 7.18 -32.25 18.28
N CYS A 145 6.24 -31.72 19.06
CA CYS A 145 6.01 -30.29 19.17
C CYS A 145 7.11 -29.70 20.07
N LEU A 146 8.26 -29.32 19.52
CA LEU A 146 9.24 -28.49 20.23
C LEU A 146 8.77 -27.03 20.17
N ILE A 147 7.66 -26.76 20.85
CA ILE A 147 7.14 -25.41 21.03
C ILE A 147 7.84 -24.83 22.28
N ASN A 148 8.85 -23.98 22.09
CA ASN A 148 9.15 -22.95 23.08
C ASN A 148 8.06 -21.88 22.97
N CYS A 149 6.93 -22.13 23.62
CA CYS A 149 5.90 -21.14 23.86
C CYS A 149 6.34 -20.37 25.12
N GLU A 150 6.66 -19.08 24.99
CA GLU A 150 6.86 -18.22 26.17
C GLU A 150 5.58 -18.10 27.03
N HIS A 151 4.43 -18.57 26.55
CA HIS A 151 3.13 -18.45 27.24
C HIS A 151 2.39 -19.77 27.49
N GLY A 152 3.05 -20.93 27.34
CA GLY A 152 2.53 -22.24 27.77
C GLY A 152 1.25 -22.75 27.08
N LEU A 153 1.07 -24.08 27.10
CA LEU A 153 -0.14 -24.75 26.63
C LEU A 153 -1.31 -24.47 27.58
N LYS A 154 -2.49 -24.22 27.00
CA LYS A 154 -3.78 -24.29 27.71
C LYS A 154 -4.41 -25.66 27.50
#